data_AF-Q4JM91-F1
#
_entry.id   AF-Q4JM91-F1
#
_cell.length_a   1.000
_cell.length_b   1.000
_cell.length_c   1.000
_cell.angle_alpha   90.00
_cell.angle_beta   90.00
_cell.angle_gamma   90.00
#
_symmetry.space_group_name_H-M   'P 1'
#
loop_
_entity.id
_entity.type
_entity.pdbx_description
1 polymer ?
#
loop_
_entity_poly.entity_id
_entity_poly.type
_entity_poly.pdbx_seq_one_letter_code
_entity_poly.pdbx_strand_id
1 'polypeptide(L)' 'VDGELFMHYNSTARRYVPRTEWMAAKTDQQYWDRETQIGQGNEQINRENLDILQRRYNQ' A
#
# COMPACT_ATOMS: atom_id res chain seq x y z
N VAL A 1 -3.73 -14.20 -1.06
CA VAL A 1 -4.87 -15.11 -0.89
C VAL A 1 -4.30 -16.51 -0.71
N ASP A 2 -4.84 -17.32 0.19
CA ASP A 2 -4.33 -18.68 0.45
C ASP A 2 -2.82 -18.76 0.79
N GLY A 3 -2.30 -17.73 1.48
CA GLY A 3 -0.89 -17.62 1.81
C GLY A 3 0.01 -17.04 0.70
N GLU A 4 -0.53 -16.81 -0.50
CA GLU A 4 0.22 -16.24 -1.62
C GLU A 4 0.09 -14.71 -1.73
N LEU A 5 1.21 -14.06 -2.05
CA LEU A 5 1.26 -12.62 -2.33
C LEU A 5 0.68 -12.34 -3.72
N PHE A 6 -0.42 -11.59 -3.76
CA PHE A 6 -1.14 -11.30 -5.01
C PHE A 6 -1.09 -9.83 -5.45
N MET A 7 -0.74 -8.92 -4.54
CA MET A 7 -0.53 -7.50 -4.82
C MET A 7 0.53 -6.91 -3.88
N HIS A 8 1.17 -5.82 -4.28
CA HIS A 8 2.22 -5.19 -3.48
C HIS A 8 2.22 -3.68 -3.65
N TYR A 9 2.47 -2.95 -2.56
CA TYR A 9 2.75 -1.52 -2.52
C TYR A 9 4.10 -1.28 -1.86
N ASN A 10 4.87 -0.31 -2.35
CA ASN A 10 6.02 0.23 -1.65
C ASN A 10 6.11 1.75 -1.82
N SER A 11 6.76 2.41 -0.85
CA SER A 11 6.90 3.87 -0.81
C SER A 11 7.86 4.44 -1.86
N THR A 12 8.64 3.60 -2.55
CA THR A 12 9.48 4.06 -3.67
C THR A 12 8.64 4.27 -4.93
N ALA A 13 7.85 3.27 -5.33
CA ALA A 13 7.00 3.33 -6.51
C ALA A 13 5.66 4.04 -6.25
N ARG A 14 5.23 4.09 -4.97
CA ARG A 14 4.00 4.74 -4.50
C ARG A 14 2.74 4.32 -5.27
N ARG A 15 2.67 3.05 -5.65
CA ARG A 15 1.54 2.43 -6.35
C ARG A 15 1.41 0.97 -5.98
N TYR A 16 0.18 0.47 -6.03
CA TYR A 16 -0.05 -0.97 -5.98
C TYR A 16 0.23 -1.61 -7.35
N VAL A 17 0.84 -2.79 -7.32
CA VAL A 17 1.08 -3.61 -8.51
C VAL A 17 0.59 -5.04 -8.28
N PRO A 18 0.01 -5.70 -9.30
CA PRO A 18 -0.30 -7.12 -9.21
C PRO A 18 0.99 -7.94 -9.10
N ARG A 19 0.91 -9.05 -8.36
CA ARG A 19 1.99 -10.05 -8.23
C ARG A 19 1.63 -11.39 -8.84
N THR A 20 0.40 -11.53 -9.33
CA THR A 20 -0.11 -12.71 -10.00
C THR A 20 -0.81 -12.33 -11.30
N GLU A 21 -0.78 -13.24 -12.28
CA GLU A 21 -1.42 -13.03 -13.59
C GLU A 21 -2.93 -12.88 -13.47
N TRP A 22 -3.56 -13.68 -12.60
CA TRP A 22 -5.00 -13.64 -12.42
C TRP A 22 -5.48 -12.30 -11.86
N MET A 23 -4.71 -11.64 -10.98
CA MET A 23 -5.05 -10.28 -10.54
C MET A 23 -4.95 -9.29 -11.70
N ALA A 24 -3.84 -9.31 -12.43
CA ALA A 24 -3.61 -8.40 -13.55
C ALA A 24 -4.68 -8.54 -14.65
N ALA A 25 -5.19 -9.76 -14.87
CA ALA A 25 -6.18 -10.05 -15.89
C ALA A 25 -7.64 -9.79 -15.46
N LYS A 26 -7.93 -9.70 -14.15
CA LYS A 26 -9.30 -9.63 -13.62
C LYS A 26 -9.67 -8.27 -13.03
N THR A 27 -8.71 -7.39 -12.79
CA THR A 27 -8.96 -6.04 -12.27
C THR A 27 -8.63 -4.98 -13.30
N ASP A 28 -9.40 -3.90 -13.28
CA ASP A 28 -9.23 -2.77 -14.19
C ASP A 28 -8.28 -1.70 -13.62
N GLN A 29 -7.98 -0.69 -14.44
CA GLN A 29 -7.14 0.42 -14.02
C GLN A 29 -7.77 1.21 -12.86
N GLN A 30 -9.10 1.35 -12.86
CA GLN A 30 -9.81 2.09 -11.81
C GLN A 30 -9.62 1.44 -10.42
N TYR A 31 -9.62 0.11 -10.36
CA TYR A 31 -9.29 -0.63 -9.14
C TYR A 31 -7.88 -0.28 -8.66
N TRP A 32 -6.87 -0.35 -9.54
CA TRP A 32 -5.48 -0.05 -9.16
C TRP A 32 -5.27 1.40 -8.75
N ASP A 33 -5.95 2.35 -9.40
CA ASP A 33 -5.91 3.77 -9.04
C ASP A 33 -6.49 4.00 -7.65
N ARG A 34 -7.64 3.40 -7.35
CA ARG A 34 -8.27 3.47 -6.03
C ARG A 34 -7.39 2.86 -4.94
N GLU A 35 -6.89 1.64 -5.15
CA GLU A 35 -5.99 0.98 -4.19
C GLU A 35 -4.73 1.81 -3.98
N THR A 36 -4.18 2.40 -5.04
CA THR A 36 -3.01 3.29 -4.95
C THR A 36 -3.30 4.53 -4.12
N GLN A 37 -4.45 5.18 -4.29
CA GLN A 37 -4.85 6.31 -3.45
C GLN A 37 -4.96 5.93 -1.97
N ILE A 38 -5.56 4.77 -1.67
CA ILE A 38 -5.65 4.24 -0.31
C ILE A 38 -4.25 3.96 0.26
N GLY A 39 -3.37 3.33 -0.53
CA GLY A 39 -1.99 3.04 -0.14
C GLY A 39 -1.18 4.29 0.19
N GLN A 40 -1.33 5.35 -0.62
CA GLN A 40 -0.68 6.63 -0.39
C GLN A 40 -1.20 7.33 0.88
N GLY A 41 -2.51 7.25 1.15
CA GLY A 41 -3.10 7.75 2.40
C GLY A 41 -2.57 7.01 3.63
N ASN A 42 -2.51 5.68 3.56
CA ASN A 42 -1.96 4.84 4.63
C ASN A 42 -0.47 5.13 4.87
N GLU A 43 0.32 5.34 3.81
CA GLU A 43 1.73 5.73 3.92
C GLU A 43 1.89 7.04 4.71
N GLN A 44 1.08 8.05 4.42
CA GLN A 44 1.11 9.33 5.13
C GLN A 44 0.75 9.16 6.61
N ILE A 45 -0.37 8.49 6.90
CA ILE A 45 -0.83 8.26 8.28
C ILE A 45 0.23 7.50 9.09
N ASN A 46 0.84 6.47 8.50
CA ASN A 46 1.88 5.71 9.18
C ASN A 46 3.13 6.55 9.47
N ARG A 47 3.54 7.42 8.55
CA ARG A 47 4.65 8.35 8.77
C ARG A 47 4.36 9.30 9.94
N GLU A 48 3.19 9.94 9.94
CA GLU A 48 2.77 10.84 11.02
C GLU A 48 2.68 10.11 12.36
N ASN A 49 2.15 8.89 12.36
CA ASN A 49 2.08 8.06 13.57
C ASN A 49 3.45 7.69 14.11
N LEU A 50 4.43 7.37 13.25
CA LEU A 50 5.80 7.10 13.70
C LEU A 50 6.41 8.32 14.39
N ASP A 51 6.25 9.52 13.82
CA ASP A 51 6.73 10.77 14.42
C ASP A 51 6.05 11.04 15.78
N ILE A 52 4.74 10.79 15.88
CA ILE A 52 3.98 10.95 17.14
C ILE A 52 4.47 9.95 18.18
N LEU A 53 4.66 8.68 17.81
CA LEU A 53 5.12 7.64 18.72
C LEU A 53 6.53 7.91 19.21
N GLN A 54 7.45 8.32 18.32
CA GLN A 54 8.81 8.70 18.69
C GLN A 54 8.82 9.79 19.77
N ARG A 55 8.01 10.85 19.58
CA ARG A 55 7.85 11.93 20.58
C ARG A 55 7.25 11.44 21.90
N ARG A 56 6.24 10.55 21.86
CA ARG A 56 5.58 10.02 23.08
C ARG A 56 6.49 9.12 23.91
N TYR A 57 7.35 8.35 23.25
CA TYR A 57 8.28 7.45 23.90
C TYR A 57 9.65 8.10 24.22
N ASN A 58 9.81 9.40 23.94
CA ASN A 58 11.07 10.14 24.11
C ASN A 58 12.25 9.44 23.42
N GLN A 59 12.00 8.91 22.21
CA GLN A 59 12.99 8.31 21.33
C GLN A 59 13.50 9.31 20.29
#